data_AF-A0A951FWE0-F1
#
_entry.id   AF-A0A951FWE0-F1
#
_cell.length_a   1.000
_cell.length_b   1.000
_cell.length_c   1.000
_cell.angle_alpha   90.00
_cell.angle_beta   90.00
_cell.angle_gamma   90.00
#
_symmetry.space_group_name_H-M   'P 1'
#
loop_
_entity.id
_entity.type
_entity.pdbx_description
1 polymer ?
#
loop_
_entity_poly.entity_id
_entity_poly.type
_entity_poly.pdbx_seq_one_letter_code
_entity_poly.pdbx_strand_id
1 'polypeptide(L)'
;MIALEIIFWLCAGLLVYAQVGYTLLLALTARAVRRPVTGTPADDAALPAVSVVVAAYAEEPVIGERIANLLALDYPRDRLEVIVACDGSPDATAERARQAGADLVLELPRQGKVLTQDTGFARARGEIVAFSDANAHWEPDALRKLVARFGDRRTGYVCGQVHVVSSQGTNQEGLYWRYEMWIRTLESRVRSITAGNGSIYATRRESYLASDGIMGHDLGFPFKMVKGGWRAVYAPEARSTELMLPSIEGEFSRKRRMASQTWRTTLRGGMLSPRGYDPLYAWMIFSHRFLRYMTPFVHLIALGTNIALVGQGWVYVATLVVQLAALAAALLAPVVPLRGLLVARYYVLTTASLAVGLWDWLRHGAPAMWEPIEGSR
;
A
#
# COMPACT_ATOMS: atom_id res chain seq x y z
N MET A 1 7.02 23.06 34.18
CA MET A 1 7.92 21.90 34.13
C MET A 1 7.16 20.59 34.01
N ILE A 2 6.36 20.19 35.01
CA ILE A 2 5.57 18.94 34.98
C ILE A 2 4.78 18.74 33.67
N ALA A 3 4.10 19.76 33.16
CA ALA A 3 3.33 19.64 31.92
C ALA A 3 4.20 19.28 30.70
N LEU A 4 5.41 19.83 30.60
CA LEU A 4 6.36 19.53 29.52
C LEU A 4 6.87 18.10 29.63
N GLU A 5 7.14 17.62 30.84
CA GLU A 5 7.58 16.24 31.08
C GLU A 5 6.50 15.24 30.66
N ILE A 6 5.25 15.50 31.02
CA ILE A 6 4.10 14.68 30.61
C ILE A 6 4.00 14.64 29.08
N ILE A 7 4.09 15.78 28.41
CA ILE A 7 4.01 15.84 26.94
C ILE A 7 5.18 15.06 26.31
N PHE A 8 6.41 15.28 26.79
CA PHE A 8 7.58 14.58 26.28
C PHE A 8 7.43 13.06 26.40
N TRP A 9 7.09 12.56 27.59
CA TRP A 9 6.94 11.12 27.83
C TRP A 9 5.74 10.53 27.09
N LEU A 10 4.65 11.28 26.93
CA LEU A 10 3.53 10.87 26.09
C LEU A 10 3.96 10.74 24.62
N CYS A 11 4.67 11.73 24.06
CA CYS A 11 5.17 11.66 22.69
C CYS A 11 6.17 10.51 22.50
N ALA A 12 7.12 10.34 23.43
CA ALA A 12 8.06 9.22 23.41
C ALA A 12 7.33 7.87 23.46
N GLY A 13 6.35 7.72 24.35
CA GLY A 13 5.51 6.54 24.46
C GLY A 13 4.70 6.27 23.19
N LEU A 14 4.11 7.30 22.58
CA LEU A 14 3.37 7.19 21.31
C LEU A 14 4.27 6.76 20.15
N LEU A 15 5.50 7.26 20.08
CA LEU A 15 6.48 6.87 19.06
C LEU A 15 6.88 5.39 19.21
N VAL A 16 7.20 4.97 20.43
CA VAL A 16 7.52 3.56 20.73
C VAL A 16 6.32 2.65 20.43
N TYR A 17 5.13 3.08 20.81
CA TYR A 17 3.89 2.36 20.53
C TYR A 17 3.63 2.23 19.02
N ALA A 18 3.71 3.32 18.26
CA ALA A 18 3.43 3.32 16.83
C ALA A 18 4.41 2.44 16.03
N GLN A 19 5.66 2.37 16.48
CA GLN A 19 6.70 1.60 15.80
C GLN A 19 6.76 0.14 16.23
N VAL A 20 6.55 -0.16 17.51
CA VAL A 20 6.75 -1.50 18.07
C VAL A 20 5.55 -1.98 18.90
N GLY A 21 5.04 -1.13 19.79
CA GLY A 21 3.99 -1.53 20.75
C GLY A 21 2.70 -2.03 20.08
N TYR A 22 2.25 -1.37 19.01
CA TYR A 22 1.08 -1.80 18.22
C TYR A 22 1.27 -3.22 17.70
N THR A 23 2.41 -3.51 17.06
CA THR A 23 2.67 -4.81 16.46
C THR A 23 2.74 -5.92 17.51
N LEU A 24 3.33 -5.65 18.67
CA LEU A 24 3.36 -6.61 19.78
C LEU A 24 1.95 -6.92 20.30
N LEU A 25 1.13 -5.89 20.52
CA LEU A 25 -0.26 -6.06 20.95
C LEU A 25 -1.11 -6.76 19.88
N LEU A 26 -0.87 -6.46 18.61
CA LEU A 26 -1.54 -7.11 17.48
C LEU A 26 -1.14 -8.59 17.40
N ALA A 27 0.13 -8.93 17.61
CA ALA A 27 0.62 -10.30 17.65
C ALA A 27 -0.01 -11.08 18.82
N LEU A 28 -0.12 -10.47 20.01
CA LEU A 28 -0.82 -11.05 21.16
C LEU A 28 -2.30 -11.29 20.86
N THR A 29 -2.97 -10.30 20.27
CA THR A 29 -4.37 -10.41 19.84
C THR A 29 -4.55 -11.52 18.79
N ALA A 30 -3.63 -11.62 17.83
CA ALA A 30 -3.65 -12.66 16.81
C ALA A 30 -3.52 -14.08 17.38
N ARG A 31 -2.84 -14.27 18.52
CA ARG A 31 -2.77 -15.56 19.21
C ARG A 31 -4.12 -16.00 19.76
N ALA A 32 -4.94 -15.06 20.23
CA ALA A 32 -6.28 -15.33 20.75
C ALA A 32 -7.30 -15.57 19.61
N VAL A 33 -7.04 -15.05 18.42
CA VAL A 33 -7.93 -15.24 17.25
C VAL A 33 -7.53 -16.50 16.48
N ARG A 34 -8.42 -17.51 16.51
CA ARG A 34 -8.38 -18.64 15.59
C ARG A 34 -9.34 -18.36 14.43
N ARG A 35 -8.82 -18.28 13.22
CA ARG A 35 -9.63 -18.20 12.00
C ARG A 35 -9.09 -19.20 10.99
N PRO A 36 -9.95 -20.06 10.42
CA PRO A 36 -9.53 -20.94 9.35
C PRO A 36 -9.10 -20.11 8.14
N VAL A 37 -7.99 -20.50 7.54
CA VAL A 37 -7.62 -20.02 6.20
C VAL A 37 -8.46 -20.83 5.23
N THR A 38 -9.22 -20.16 4.37
CA THR A 38 -9.89 -20.85 3.27
C THR A 38 -8.82 -21.39 2.31
N GLY A 39 -8.86 -22.69 2.07
CA GLY A 39 -7.96 -23.34 1.12
C GLY A 39 -8.26 -22.94 -0.31
N THR A 40 -7.28 -23.12 -1.19
CA THR A 40 -7.47 -23.03 -2.65
C THR A 40 -8.39 -24.16 -3.10
N PRO A 41 -9.43 -23.89 -3.92
CA PRO A 41 -10.19 -24.95 -4.56
C PRO A 41 -9.25 -25.89 -5.32
N ALA A 42 -9.39 -27.20 -5.10
CA ALA A 42 -8.54 -28.21 -5.72
C ALA A 42 -8.93 -28.51 -7.18
N ASP A 43 -10.15 -28.13 -7.58
CA ASP A 43 -10.73 -28.41 -8.88
C ASP A 43 -10.94 -27.12 -9.68
N ASP A 44 -10.50 -27.12 -10.93
CA ASP A 44 -10.66 -26.02 -11.89
C ASP A 44 -12.13 -25.68 -12.14
N ALA A 45 -13.02 -26.69 -12.09
CA ALA A 45 -14.45 -26.48 -12.26
C ALA A 45 -15.06 -25.61 -11.15
N ALA A 46 -14.42 -25.55 -9.98
CA ALA A 46 -14.86 -24.76 -8.82
C ALA A 46 -14.27 -23.34 -8.80
N LEU A 47 -13.41 -22.98 -9.76
CA LEU A 47 -12.86 -21.62 -9.85
C LEU A 47 -13.90 -20.64 -10.43
N PRO A 48 -14.08 -19.44 -9.84
CA PRO A 48 -15.00 -18.44 -10.38
C PRO A 48 -14.50 -17.85 -11.70
N ALA A 49 -15.38 -17.20 -12.47
CA ALA A 49 -14.92 -16.36 -13.58
C ALA A 49 -14.15 -15.14 -13.04
N VAL A 50 -13.03 -14.77 -13.65
CA VAL A 50 -12.19 -13.63 -13.25
C VAL A 50 -11.95 -12.70 -14.44
N SER A 51 -12.11 -11.40 -14.19
CA SER A 51 -11.57 -10.37 -15.08
C SER A 51 -10.35 -9.70 -14.43
N VAL A 52 -9.22 -9.66 -15.14
CA VAL A 52 -8.03 -8.91 -14.73
C VAL A 52 -8.01 -7.58 -15.48
N VAL A 53 -8.10 -6.48 -14.74
CA VAL A 53 -8.06 -5.10 -15.27
C VAL A 53 -6.65 -4.53 -15.09
N VAL A 54 -6.02 -4.14 -16.19
CA VAL A 54 -4.74 -3.45 -16.23
C VAL A 54 -4.96 -2.01 -16.66
N ALA A 55 -4.70 -1.05 -15.76
CA ALA A 55 -4.69 0.37 -16.12
C ALA A 55 -3.30 0.73 -16.65
N ALA A 56 -3.25 1.36 -17.83
CA ALA A 56 -1.99 1.67 -18.52
C ALA A 56 -1.97 3.13 -19.00
N TYR A 57 -0.81 3.78 -18.89
CA TYR A 57 -0.56 5.08 -19.51
C TYR A 57 0.88 5.14 -20.00
N ALA A 58 1.06 5.27 -21.32
CA ALA A 58 2.37 5.27 -21.97
C ALA A 58 3.23 4.01 -21.67
N GLU A 59 2.62 2.83 -21.57
CA GLU A 59 3.27 1.58 -21.17
C GLU A 59 3.68 0.71 -22.36
N GLU A 60 3.94 1.32 -23.52
CA GLU A 60 4.37 0.62 -24.75
C GLU A 60 5.50 -0.41 -24.51
N PRO A 61 6.55 -0.13 -23.71
CA PRO A 61 7.66 -1.06 -23.55
C PRO A 61 7.30 -2.37 -22.81
N VAL A 62 6.32 -2.33 -21.90
CA VAL A 62 6.06 -3.43 -20.94
C VAL A 62 4.70 -4.11 -21.12
N ILE A 63 3.74 -3.44 -21.78
CA ILE A 63 2.35 -3.93 -21.83
C ILE A 63 2.20 -5.27 -22.53
N GLY A 64 3.02 -5.53 -23.57
CA GLY A 64 3.01 -6.80 -24.29
C GLY A 64 3.43 -7.98 -23.40
N GLU A 65 4.54 -7.82 -22.67
CA GLU A 65 5.01 -8.83 -21.70
C GLU A 65 3.99 -9.04 -20.59
N ARG A 66 3.37 -7.96 -20.10
CA ARG A 66 2.35 -8.04 -19.05
C ARG A 66 1.17 -8.91 -19.45
N ILE A 67 0.66 -8.73 -20.66
CA ILE A 67 -0.48 -9.51 -21.16
C ILE A 67 -0.07 -10.96 -21.38
N ALA A 68 1.11 -11.20 -21.95
CA ALA A 68 1.65 -12.56 -22.09
C ALA A 68 1.77 -13.26 -20.73
N ASN A 69 2.24 -12.56 -19.67
CA ASN A 69 2.27 -13.10 -18.31
C ASN A 69 0.87 -13.44 -17.78
N LEU A 70 -0.12 -12.56 -17.99
CA LEU A 70 -1.49 -12.80 -17.55
C LEU A 70 -2.16 -13.99 -18.27
N LEU A 71 -1.92 -14.13 -19.57
CA LEU A 71 -2.45 -15.23 -20.38
C LEU A 71 -1.76 -16.56 -20.07
N ALA A 72 -0.54 -16.54 -19.51
CA ALA A 72 0.23 -17.71 -19.11
C ALA A 72 0.00 -18.15 -17.65
N LEU A 73 -0.89 -17.47 -16.91
CA LEU A 73 -1.25 -17.89 -15.57
C LEU A 73 -1.86 -19.30 -15.58
N ASP A 74 -1.60 -20.06 -14.53
CA ASP A 74 -2.30 -21.31 -14.24
C ASP A 74 -3.74 -20.96 -13.82
N TYR A 75 -4.59 -20.68 -14.80
CA TYR A 75 -6.02 -20.41 -14.63
C TYR A 75 -6.77 -20.83 -15.91
N PRO A 76 -7.97 -21.44 -15.82
CA PRO A 76 -8.72 -21.84 -17.00
C PRO A 76 -9.01 -20.66 -17.93
N ARG A 77 -8.61 -20.75 -19.19
CA ARG A 77 -8.68 -19.64 -20.15
C ARG A 77 -10.12 -19.19 -20.45
N ASP A 78 -11.07 -20.12 -20.41
CA ASP A 78 -12.51 -19.89 -20.53
C ASP A 78 -13.11 -19.14 -19.34
N ARG A 79 -12.39 -19.06 -18.22
CA ARG A 79 -12.77 -18.34 -16.99
C ARG A 79 -11.92 -17.10 -16.73
N LEU A 80 -11.00 -16.77 -17.63
CA LEU A 80 -10.13 -15.60 -17.52
C LEU A 80 -10.48 -14.58 -18.60
N GLU A 81 -10.62 -13.32 -18.21
CA GLU A 81 -10.76 -12.17 -19.11
C GLU A 81 -9.66 -11.16 -18.79
N VAL A 82 -8.88 -10.75 -19.79
CA VAL A 82 -7.83 -9.71 -19.64
C VAL A 82 -8.31 -8.41 -20.29
N ILE A 83 -8.51 -7.38 -19.46
CA ILE A 83 -8.94 -6.05 -19.89
C ILE A 83 -7.81 -5.07 -19.69
N VAL A 84 -7.44 -4.35 -20.76
CA VAL A 84 -6.49 -3.24 -20.69
C VAL A 84 -7.23 -1.93 -20.87
N ALA A 85 -7.12 -1.03 -19.91
CA ALA A 85 -7.71 0.31 -19.98
C ALA A 85 -6.58 1.35 -20.08
N CYS A 86 -6.46 1.98 -21.25
CA CYS A 86 -5.45 2.98 -21.57
C CYS A 86 -5.96 4.39 -21.20
N ASP A 87 -5.29 5.06 -20.28
CA ASP A 87 -5.64 6.37 -19.73
C ASP A 87 -5.05 7.53 -20.56
N GLY A 88 -5.51 7.67 -21.81
CA GLY A 88 -5.01 8.68 -22.74
C GLY A 88 -3.54 8.44 -23.13
N SER A 89 -3.14 7.19 -23.33
CA SER A 89 -1.78 6.84 -23.76
C SER A 89 -1.39 7.53 -25.07
N PRO A 90 -0.24 8.23 -25.15
CA PRO A 90 0.21 8.93 -26.35
C PRO A 90 1.00 8.05 -27.33
N ASP A 91 1.26 6.79 -26.98
CA ASP A 91 2.15 5.85 -27.67
C ASP A 91 1.41 4.59 -28.14
N ALA A 92 2.12 3.57 -28.63
CA ALA A 92 1.49 2.36 -29.15
C ALA A 92 1.01 1.36 -28.06
N THR A 93 0.80 1.81 -26.81
CA THR A 93 0.34 0.94 -25.71
C THR A 93 -0.89 0.13 -26.07
N ALA A 94 -1.94 0.78 -26.60
CA ALA A 94 -3.21 0.14 -26.91
C ALA A 94 -3.06 -0.89 -28.04
N GLU A 95 -2.30 -0.55 -29.07
CA GLU A 95 -2.05 -1.43 -30.21
C GLU A 95 -1.24 -2.68 -29.79
N ARG A 96 -0.17 -2.49 -29.01
CA ARG A 96 0.61 -3.61 -28.45
C ARG A 96 -0.24 -4.49 -27.53
N ALA A 97 -1.17 -3.89 -26.78
CA ALA A 97 -2.06 -4.66 -25.94
C ALA A 97 -3.00 -5.59 -26.76
N ARG A 98 -3.53 -5.09 -27.87
CA ARG A 98 -4.33 -5.91 -28.80
C ARG A 98 -3.50 -7.02 -29.43
N GLN A 99 -2.32 -6.70 -29.93
CA GLN A 99 -1.40 -7.66 -30.56
C GLN A 99 -0.96 -8.77 -29.60
N ALA A 100 -0.81 -8.46 -28.32
CA ALA A 100 -0.47 -9.43 -27.28
C ALA A 100 -1.65 -10.33 -26.85
N GLY A 101 -2.87 -10.07 -27.33
CA GLY A 101 -4.03 -10.92 -27.10
C GLY A 101 -4.91 -10.54 -25.90
N ALA A 102 -4.91 -9.26 -25.49
CA ALA A 102 -5.92 -8.79 -24.52
C ALA A 102 -7.35 -8.98 -25.07
N ASP A 103 -8.26 -9.46 -24.22
CA ASP A 103 -9.67 -9.71 -24.60
C ASP A 103 -10.42 -8.41 -24.89
N LEU A 104 -10.07 -7.33 -24.19
CA LEU A 104 -10.66 -6.01 -24.38
C LEU A 104 -9.61 -4.92 -24.14
N VAL A 105 -9.51 -3.98 -25.07
CA VAL A 105 -8.69 -2.78 -24.93
C VAL A 105 -9.58 -1.54 -25.00
N LEU A 106 -9.59 -0.76 -23.92
CA LEU A 106 -10.33 0.49 -23.79
C LEU A 106 -9.36 1.66 -23.97
N GLU A 107 -9.62 2.51 -24.97
CA GLU A 107 -8.90 3.78 -25.14
C GLU A 107 -9.76 4.90 -24.55
N LEU A 108 -9.28 5.48 -23.44
CA LEU A 108 -10.02 6.46 -22.64
C LEU A 108 -9.33 7.83 -22.73
N PRO A 109 -10.06 8.94 -22.55
CA PRO A 109 -9.43 10.23 -22.29
C PRO A 109 -8.64 10.16 -20.98
N ARG A 110 -7.62 11.01 -20.83
CA ARG A 110 -6.79 11.05 -19.62
C ARG A 110 -7.63 11.53 -18.42
N GLN A 111 -7.87 10.62 -17.48
CA GLN A 111 -8.77 10.78 -16.34
C GLN A 111 -8.15 10.25 -15.02
N GLY A 112 -6.98 9.61 -15.06
CA GLY A 112 -6.28 9.10 -13.89
C GLY A 112 -6.54 7.63 -13.60
N LYS A 113 -5.68 7.03 -12.76
CA LYS A 113 -5.56 5.56 -12.61
C LYS A 113 -6.84 4.95 -12.09
N VAL A 114 -7.42 5.57 -11.06
CA VAL A 114 -8.59 5.08 -10.35
C VAL A 114 -9.82 5.12 -11.25
N LEU A 115 -10.08 6.22 -11.96
CA LEU A 115 -11.21 6.30 -12.91
C LEU A 115 -11.03 5.33 -14.09
N THR A 116 -9.80 5.13 -14.54
CA THR A 116 -9.47 4.13 -15.57
C THR A 116 -9.74 2.71 -15.09
N GLN A 117 -9.39 2.39 -13.84
CA GLN A 117 -9.75 1.13 -13.20
C GLN A 117 -11.27 0.98 -13.04
N ASP A 118 -11.99 2.04 -12.66
CA ASP A 118 -13.46 2.04 -12.57
C ASP A 118 -14.12 1.76 -13.93
N THR A 119 -13.64 2.39 -15.01
CA THR A 119 -14.14 2.11 -16.37
C THR A 119 -13.84 0.67 -16.79
N GLY A 120 -12.65 0.15 -16.49
CA GLY A 120 -12.31 -1.25 -16.75
C GLY A 120 -13.18 -2.22 -15.94
N PHE A 121 -13.43 -1.93 -14.66
CA PHE A 121 -14.33 -2.70 -13.81
C PHE A 121 -15.76 -2.74 -14.37
N ALA A 122 -16.27 -1.61 -14.88
CA ALA A 122 -17.61 -1.54 -15.47
C ALA A 122 -17.78 -2.40 -16.73
N ARG A 123 -16.68 -2.77 -17.41
CA ARG A 123 -16.69 -3.67 -18.56
C ARG A 123 -16.37 -5.13 -18.22
N ALA A 124 -15.90 -5.39 -17.00
CA ALA A 124 -15.53 -6.71 -16.53
C ALA A 124 -16.74 -7.64 -16.37
N ARG A 125 -16.61 -8.89 -16.84
CA ARG A 125 -17.66 -9.91 -16.75
C ARG A 125 -17.49 -10.94 -15.65
N GLY A 126 -16.29 -11.08 -15.08
CA GLY A 126 -15.97 -12.08 -14.05
C GLY A 126 -16.79 -11.92 -12.78
N GLU A 127 -16.91 -12.95 -11.96
CA GLU A 127 -17.49 -12.85 -10.61
C GLU A 127 -16.52 -12.12 -9.66
N ILE A 128 -15.23 -12.32 -9.88
CA ILE A 128 -14.13 -11.63 -9.23
C ILE A 128 -13.46 -10.69 -10.23
N VAL A 129 -13.12 -9.49 -9.80
CA VAL A 129 -12.30 -8.56 -10.59
C VAL A 129 -10.97 -8.35 -9.92
N ALA A 130 -9.91 -8.75 -10.60
CA ALA A 130 -8.54 -8.53 -10.20
C ALA A 130 -7.96 -7.30 -10.91
N PHE A 131 -6.98 -6.67 -10.30
CA PHE A 131 -6.35 -5.45 -10.76
C PHE A 131 -4.83 -5.57 -10.66
N SER A 132 -4.17 -5.07 -11.69
CA SER A 132 -2.72 -5.13 -11.82
C SER A 132 -2.18 -3.83 -12.38
N ASP A 133 -0.93 -3.53 -12.02
CA ASP A 133 -0.13 -2.52 -12.71
C ASP A 133 0.47 -3.11 -13.99
N ALA A 134 0.80 -2.26 -14.96
CA ALA A 134 1.32 -2.67 -16.26
C ALA A 134 2.76 -3.19 -16.19
N ASN A 135 3.56 -2.74 -15.22
CA ASN A 135 4.95 -3.14 -15.01
C ASN A 135 5.11 -4.27 -13.96
N ALA A 136 4.01 -4.90 -13.56
CA ALA A 136 4.02 -6.01 -12.61
C ALA A 136 4.19 -7.35 -13.32
N HIS A 137 4.78 -8.33 -12.64
CA HIS A 137 4.86 -9.71 -13.11
C HIS A 137 4.31 -10.66 -12.06
N TRP A 138 3.26 -11.41 -12.37
CA TRP A 138 2.63 -12.32 -11.41
C TRP A 138 3.24 -13.73 -11.52
N GLU A 139 3.42 -14.41 -10.39
CA GLU A 139 3.78 -15.83 -10.40
C GLU A 139 2.66 -16.66 -11.07
N PRO A 140 2.98 -17.80 -11.73
CA PRO A 140 2.00 -18.58 -12.49
C PRO A 140 0.71 -18.93 -11.73
N ASP A 141 0.83 -19.25 -10.43
CA ASP A 141 -0.30 -19.63 -9.56
C ASP A 141 -0.86 -18.47 -8.72
N ALA A 142 -0.38 -17.24 -8.93
CA ALA A 142 -0.72 -16.09 -8.10
C ALA A 142 -2.22 -15.79 -8.13
N LEU A 143 -2.87 -15.88 -9.30
CA LEU A 143 -4.30 -15.61 -9.42
C LEU A 143 -5.13 -16.66 -8.68
N ARG A 144 -4.80 -17.95 -8.78
CA ARG A 144 -5.48 -19.01 -8.01
C ARG A 144 -5.40 -18.75 -6.51
N LYS A 145 -4.20 -18.43 -6.01
CA LYS A 145 -3.97 -18.13 -4.59
C LYS A 145 -4.69 -16.87 -4.12
N LEU A 146 -4.80 -15.86 -4.97
CA LEU A 146 -5.56 -14.64 -4.69
C LEU A 146 -7.06 -14.97 -4.59
N VAL A 147 -7.58 -15.73 -5.56
CA VAL A 147 -8.99 -16.09 -5.63
C VAL A 147 -9.42 -17.04 -4.52
N ALA A 148 -8.53 -17.93 -4.04
CA ALA A 148 -8.77 -18.84 -2.92
C ALA A 148 -9.31 -18.15 -1.65
N ARG A 149 -8.94 -16.89 -1.42
CA ARG A 149 -9.39 -16.12 -0.25
C ARG A 149 -10.86 -15.69 -0.33
N PHE A 150 -11.47 -15.76 -1.52
CA PHE A 150 -12.91 -15.61 -1.73
C PHE A 150 -13.69 -16.92 -1.46
N GLY A 151 -13.07 -17.97 -0.91
CA GLY A 151 -13.85 -19.07 -0.33
C GLY A 151 -14.74 -18.60 0.83
N ASP A 152 -14.32 -17.55 1.55
CA ASP A 152 -15.12 -16.91 2.59
C ASP A 152 -16.07 -15.89 1.93
N ARG A 153 -17.38 -16.13 2.07
CA ARG A 153 -18.44 -15.25 1.53
C ARG A 153 -18.39 -13.84 2.07
N ARG A 154 -17.70 -13.58 3.20
CA ARG A 154 -17.52 -12.24 3.76
C ARG A 154 -16.30 -11.51 3.22
N THR A 155 -15.40 -12.17 2.48
CA THR A 155 -14.23 -11.52 1.87
C THR A 155 -14.69 -10.69 0.67
N GLY A 156 -14.54 -9.37 0.73
CA GLY A 156 -14.80 -8.44 -0.38
C GLY A 156 -13.54 -8.00 -1.11
N TYR A 157 -12.39 -7.94 -0.41
CA TYR A 157 -11.12 -7.49 -0.98
C TYR A 157 -9.99 -8.44 -0.57
N VAL A 158 -9.10 -8.74 -1.52
CA VAL A 158 -7.89 -9.53 -1.29
C VAL A 158 -6.71 -8.82 -1.94
N CYS A 159 -5.61 -8.60 -1.23
CA CYS A 159 -4.34 -8.23 -1.86
C CYS A 159 -3.30 -9.34 -1.76
N GLY A 160 -2.48 -9.48 -2.80
CA GLY A 160 -1.29 -10.32 -2.82
C GLY A 160 -0.07 -9.62 -2.24
N GLN A 161 1.08 -10.30 -2.30
CA GLN A 161 2.39 -9.76 -1.94
C GLN A 161 3.11 -9.21 -3.16
N VAL A 162 3.73 -8.05 -3.00
CA VAL A 162 4.61 -7.46 -4.01
C VAL A 162 6.05 -7.65 -3.55
N HIS A 163 6.86 -8.25 -4.41
CA HIS A 163 8.29 -8.37 -4.27
C HIS A 163 8.98 -7.34 -5.15
N VAL A 164 9.87 -6.57 -4.53
CA VAL A 164 10.65 -5.55 -5.23
C VAL A 164 12.00 -6.16 -5.56
N VAL A 165 12.32 -6.27 -6.84
CA VAL A 165 13.56 -6.91 -7.31
C VAL A 165 14.43 -5.94 -8.10
N SER A 166 15.74 -6.16 -8.11
CA SER A 166 16.64 -5.43 -9.01
C SER A 166 16.45 -5.88 -10.46
N SER A 167 17.07 -5.17 -11.41
CA SER A 167 17.17 -5.59 -12.81
C SER A 167 17.85 -6.96 -13.00
N GLN A 168 18.60 -7.44 -12.00
CA GLN A 168 19.21 -8.78 -11.98
C GLN A 168 18.35 -9.81 -11.24
N GLY A 169 17.11 -9.48 -10.86
CA GLY A 169 16.19 -10.37 -10.15
C GLY A 169 16.51 -10.55 -8.66
N THR A 170 17.43 -9.76 -8.09
CA THR A 170 17.78 -9.87 -6.66
C THR A 170 16.75 -9.17 -5.79
N ASN A 171 16.27 -9.83 -4.73
CA ASN A 171 15.29 -9.26 -3.79
C ASN A 171 15.89 -8.02 -3.08
N GLN A 172 15.19 -6.89 -3.17
CA GLN A 172 15.56 -5.61 -2.55
C GLN A 172 14.73 -5.26 -1.31
N GLU A 173 13.93 -6.20 -0.82
CA GLU A 173 13.10 -6.00 0.35
C GLU A 173 13.94 -5.86 1.63
N GLY A 174 13.99 -4.64 2.16
CA GLY A 174 14.61 -4.37 3.46
C GLY A 174 13.81 -4.94 4.64
N LEU A 175 14.45 -4.94 5.82
CA LEU A 175 13.83 -5.35 7.09
C LEU A 175 12.50 -4.64 7.37
N TYR A 176 12.42 -3.35 7.01
CA TYR A 176 11.20 -2.56 7.15
C TYR A 176 10.03 -3.12 6.34
N TRP A 177 10.24 -3.49 5.07
CA TRP A 177 9.17 -4.06 4.24
C TRP A 177 8.67 -5.40 4.78
N ARG A 178 9.59 -6.27 5.19
CA ARG A 178 9.25 -7.56 5.84
C ARG A 178 8.45 -7.35 7.13
N TYR A 179 8.81 -6.33 7.90
CA TYR A 179 8.08 -5.94 9.11
C TYR A 179 6.65 -5.47 8.78
N GLU A 180 6.47 -4.65 7.76
CA GLU A 180 5.15 -4.21 7.29
C GLU A 180 4.27 -5.36 6.77
N MET A 181 4.84 -6.29 6.01
CA MET A 181 4.11 -7.48 5.54
C MET A 181 3.73 -8.42 6.69
N TRP A 182 4.59 -8.51 7.72
CA TRP A 182 4.24 -9.25 8.94
C TRP A 182 3.05 -8.62 9.67
N ILE A 183 3.07 -7.29 9.88
CA ILE A 183 1.92 -6.57 10.45
C ILE A 183 0.67 -6.86 9.63
N ARG A 184 0.72 -6.72 8.30
CA ARG A 184 -0.41 -6.98 7.40
C ARG A 184 -0.96 -8.41 7.54
N THR A 185 -0.08 -9.39 7.72
CA THR A 185 -0.47 -10.78 8.00
C THR A 185 -1.25 -10.89 9.31
N LEU A 186 -0.76 -10.23 10.36
CA LEU A 186 -1.44 -10.19 11.65
C LEU A 186 -2.79 -9.45 11.56
N GLU A 187 -2.86 -8.32 10.85
CA GLU A 187 -4.09 -7.56 10.64
C GLU A 187 -5.15 -8.38 9.90
N SER A 188 -4.75 -9.02 8.79
CA SER A 188 -5.59 -9.94 8.02
C SER A 188 -6.14 -11.03 8.92
N ARG A 189 -5.29 -11.65 9.76
CA ARG A 189 -5.70 -12.70 10.70
C ARG A 189 -6.67 -12.20 11.76
N VAL A 190 -6.39 -11.05 12.37
CA VAL A 190 -7.18 -10.49 13.49
C VAL A 190 -8.55 -10.01 13.01
N ARG A 191 -8.58 -9.23 11.92
CA ARG A 191 -9.83 -8.64 11.40
C ARG A 191 -9.81 -8.53 9.89
N SER A 192 -9.19 -7.46 9.40
CA SER A 192 -9.01 -7.06 8.02
C SER A 192 -7.70 -6.26 7.94
N ILE A 193 -7.06 -6.26 6.80
CA ILE A 193 -5.91 -5.37 6.55
C ILE A 193 -6.35 -3.90 6.54
N THR A 194 -5.45 -3.01 6.92
CA THR A 194 -5.72 -1.56 6.94
C THR A 194 -5.23 -0.83 5.67
N ALA A 195 -4.44 -1.51 4.84
CA ALA A 195 -4.08 -1.11 3.48
C ALA A 195 -3.81 -2.40 2.67
N GLY A 196 -3.77 -2.30 1.35
CA GLY A 196 -3.46 -3.35 0.38
C GLY A 196 -2.17 -3.08 -0.39
N ASN A 197 -1.99 -3.75 -1.52
CA ASN A 197 -0.91 -3.53 -2.49
C ASN A 197 -1.54 -3.28 -3.86
N GLY A 198 -1.10 -2.22 -4.55
CA GLY A 198 -1.76 -1.72 -5.77
C GLY A 198 -1.53 -2.53 -7.05
N SER A 199 -0.55 -3.44 -7.07
CA SER A 199 -0.19 -4.20 -8.27
C SER A 199 -0.68 -5.65 -8.30
N ILE A 200 -1.23 -6.13 -7.18
CA ILE A 200 -1.89 -7.43 -7.10
C ILE A 200 -2.99 -7.39 -6.06
N TYR A 201 -4.22 -7.17 -6.52
CA TYR A 201 -5.39 -7.27 -5.65
C TYR A 201 -6.63 -7.65 -6.45
N ALA A 202 -7.66 -8.10 -5.76
CA ALA A 202 -8.92 -8.46 -6.34
C ALA A 202 -10.07 -8.09 -5.41
N THR A 203 -11.25 -7.94 -6.01
CA THR A 203 -12.51 -7.69 -5.31
C THR A 203 -13.59 -8.64 -5.80
N ARG A 204 -14.56 -8.94 -4.94
CA ARG A 204 -15.84 -9.44 -5.45
C ARG A 204 -16.56 -8.33 -6.19
N ARG A 205 -17.22 -8.68 -7.29
CA ARG A 205 -18.03 -7.73 -8.05
C ARG A 205 -19.01 -6.94 -7.18
N GLU A 206 -19.75 -7.62 -6.31
CA GLU A 206 -20.77 -7.01 -5.44
C GLU A 206 -20.19 -6.15 -4.30
N SER A 207 -18.89 -6.29 -4.02
CA SER A 207 -18.21 -5.52 -2.97
C SER A 207 -17.50 -4.28 -3.50
N TYR A 208 -17.39 -4.13 -4.83
CA TYR A 208 -16.64 -3.05 -5.45
C TYR A 208 -17.25 -1.69 -5.11
N LEU A 209 -16.37 -0.73 -4.81
CA LEU A 209 -16.76 0.61 -4.40
C LEU A 209 -16.23 1.60 -5.43
N ALA A 210 -17.11 2.08 -6.30
CA ALA A 210 -16.76 3.14 -7.24
C ALA A 210 -16.11 4.31 -6.49
N SER A 211 -14.97 4.78 -6.99
CA SER A 211 -14.15 5.75 -6.28
C SER A 211 -14.45 7.17 -6.75
N ASP A 212 -13.98 8.15 -5.98
CA ASP A 212 -14.04 9.57 -6.34
C ASP A 212 -12.91 9.97 -7.31
N GLY A 213 -12.28 8.99 -7.97
CA GLY A 213 -11.15 9.13 -8.87
C GLY A 213 -9.81 9.45 -8.22
N ILE A 214 -9.77 9.67 -6.89
CA ILE A 214 -8.55 10.18 -6.22
C ILE A 214 -8.11 9.26 -5.09
N MET A 215 -9.04 8.54 -4.46
CA MET A 215 -8.70 7.53 -3.48
C MET A 215 -8.24 6.24 -4.17
N GLY A 216 -6.95 5.92 -4.03
CA GLY A 216 -6.38 4.66 -4.51
C GLY A 216 -7.04 3.44 -3.84
N HIS A 217 -7.17 2.36 -4.59
CA HIS A 217 -7.81 1.13 -4.11
C HIS A 217 -7.01 0.43 -3.00
N ASP A 218 -5.69 0.60 -2.99
CA ASP A 218 -4.78 0.02 -2.00
C ASP A 218 -5.01 0.57 -0.58
N LEU A 219 -5.11 1.89 -0.41
CA LEU A 219 -5.41 2.49 0.88
C LEU A 219 -6.92 2.61 1.13
N GLY A 220 -7.69 2.88 0.08
CA GLY A 220 -9.10 3.22 0.16
C GLY A 220 -10.03 2.04 0.40
N PHE A 221 -9.86 0.96 -0.36
CA PHE A 221 -10.81 -0.15 -0.29
C PHE A 221 -10.79 -0.87 1.05
N PRO A 222 -9.64 -1.16 1.70
CA PRO A 222 -9.66 -2.01 2.89
C PRO A 222 -10.58 -1.51 4.02
N PHE A 223 -10.50 -0.23 4.37
CA PHE A 223 -11.36 0.31 5.42
C PHE A 223 -12.81 0.53 4.95
N LYS A 224 -13.03 0.90 3.69
CA LYS A 224 -14.39 1.05 3.17
C LYS A 224 -15.11 -0.30 3.04
N MET A 225 -14.39 -1.37 2.71
CA MET A 225 -14.88 -2.75 2.72
C MET A 225 -15.39 -3.12 4.11
N VAL A 226 -14.60 -2.85 5.16
CA VAL A 226 -15.04 -3.08 6.54
C VAL A 226 -16.30 -2.29 6.88
N LYS A 227 -16.39 -1.02 6.47
CA LYS A 227 -17.60 -0.21 6.67
C LYS A 227 -18.82 -0.74 5.92
N GLY A 228 -18.61 -1.37 4.77
CA GLY A 228 -19.63 -2.06 3.99
C GLY A 228 -19.99 -3.46 4.52
N GLY A 229 -19.43 -3.89 5.65
CA GLY A 229 -19.68 -5.22 6.22
C GLY A 229 -18.84 -6.34 5.60
N TRP A 230 -17.92 -6.02 4.68
CA TRP A 230 -16.99 -6.95 4.05
C TRP A 230 -15.68 -7.05 4.82
N ARG A 231 -14.91 -8.08 4.48
CA ARG A 231 -13.55 -8.28 4.96
C ARG A 231 -12.53 -7.97 3.86
N ALA A 232 -11.44 -7.33 4.25
CA ALA A 232 -10.27 -7.11 3.40
C ALA A 232 -9.11 -7.96 3.92
N VAL A 233 -8.57 -8.86 3.10
CA VAL A 233 -7.59 -9.86 3.56
C VAL A 233 -6.32 -9.85 2.72
N TYR A 234 -5.26 -10.39 3.30
CA TYR A 234 -3.96 -10.56 2.68
C TYR A 234 -3.71 -12.02 2.30
N ALA A 235 -3.25 -12.25 1.08
CA ALA A 235 -2.78 -13.53 0.54
C ALA A 235 -1.27 -13.44 0.25
N PRO A 236 -0.38 -13.66 1.24
CA PRO A 236 1.07 -13.56 1.03
C PRO A 236 1.61 -14.56 0.00
N GLU A 237 0.87 -15.62 -0.28
CA GLU A 237 1.25 -16.63 -1.26
C GLU A 237 0.99 -16.17 -2.71
N ALA A 238 0.03 -15.25 -2.91
CA ALA A 238 -0.26 -14.67 -4.22
C ALA A 238 0.76 -13.57 -4.52
N ARG A 239 1.79 -13.89 -5.30
CA ARG A 239 2.97 -13.04 -5.44
C ARG A 239 3.02 -12.34 -6.79
N SER A 240 3.43 -11.08 -6.73
CA SER A 240 3.76 -10.22 -7.85
C SER A 240 5.16 -9.68 -7.66
N THR A 241 5.86 -9.40 -8.76
CA THR A 241 7.20 -8.82 -8.78
C THR A 241 7.15 -7.50 -9.53
N GLU A 242 7.86 -6.50 -9.00
CA GLU A 242 8.08 -5.20 -9.63
C GLU A 242 9.56 -4.86 -9.60
N LEU A 243 10.05 -4.19 -10.66
CA LEU A 243 11.42 -3.70 -10.72
C LEU A 243 11.61 -2.48 -9.80
N MET A 244 12.67 -2.49 -9.00
CA MET A 244 13.00 -1.45 -8.03
C MET A 244 13.60 -0.21 -8.70
N LEU A 245 12.81 0.84 -8.85
CA LEU A 245 13.22 2.03 -9.60
C LEU A 245 12.68 3.27 -8.86
N PRO A 246 13.34 3.75 -7.78
CA PRO A 246 14.50 4.66 -7.94
C PRO A 246 15.51 4.71 -6.75
N SER A 247 16.47 5.66 -6.81
CA SER A 247 17.35 6.08 -5.70
C SER A 247 16.58 6.55 -4.44
N ILE A 248 17.26 6.70 -3.30
CA ILE A 248 16.66 7.17 -2.04
C ILE A 248 15.94 8.53 -2.22
N GLU A 249 16.48 9.41 -3.06
CA GLU A 249 15.90 10.72 -3.39
C GLU A 249 14.61 10.58 -4.21
N GLY A 250 14.58 9.68 -5.20
CA GLY A 250 13.35 9.35 -5.92
C GLY A 250 12.29 8.74 -5.00
N GLU A 251 12.71 8.00 -3.98
CA GLU A 251 11.80 7.43 -2.98
C GLU A 251 11.13 8.51 -2.12
N PHE A 252 11.83 9.58 -1.74
CA PHE A 252 11.24 10.71 -1.03
C PHE A 252 10.14 11.39 -1.85
N SER A 253 10.43 11.72 -3.12
CA SER A 253 9.46 12.35 -4.04
C SER A 253 8.23 11.46 -4.24
N ARG A 254 8.43 10.16 -4.42
CA ARG A 254 7.35 9.17 -4.51
C ARG A 254 6.49 9.16 -3.24
N LYS A 255 7.12 9.05 -2.06
CA LYS A 255 6.40 9.00 -0.78
C LYS A 255 5.68 10.30 -0.46
N ARG A 256 6.26 11.45 -0.78
CA ARG A 256 5.63 12.78 -0.64
C ARG A 256 4.34 12.86 -1.45
N ARG A 257 4.36 12.43 -2.72
CA ARG A 257 3.16 12.35 -3.59
C ARG A 257 2.10 11.42 -2.99
N MET A 258 2.49 10.22 -2.58
CA MET A 258 1.59 9.25 -1.95
C MET A 258 1.00 9.78 -0.63
N ALA A 259 1.78 10.54 0.14
CA ALA A 259 1.34 11.12 1.40
C ALA A 259 0.21 12.14 1.20
N SER A 260 0.20 12.93 0.13
CA SER A 260 -0.91 13.86 -0.16
C SER A 260 -2.24 13.12 -0.37
N GLN A 261 -2.23 12.02 -1.13
CA GLN A 261 -3.42 11.16 -1.29
C GLN A 261 -3.80 10.44 0.01
N THR A 262 -2.79 10.03 0.79
CA THR A 262 -2.96 9.40 2.10
C THR A 262 -3.68 10.33 3.08
N TRP A 263 -3.28 11.60 3.16
CA TRP A 263 -3.92 12.59 4.04
C TRP A 263 -5.36 12.88 3.67
N ARG A 264 -5.64 13.06 2.37
CA ARG A 264 -7.01 13.19 1.88
C ARG A 264 -7.86 11.98 2.27
N THR A 265 -7.36 10.77 2.02
CA THR A 265 -8.08 9.52 2.32
C THR A 265 -8.33 9.38 3.82
N THR A 266 -7.34 9.74 4.64
CA THR A 266 -7.42 9.67 6.09
C THR A 266 -8.43 10.67 6.65
N LEU A 267 -8.31 11.95 6.28
CA LEU A 267 -9.06 13.05 6.89
C LEU A 267 -10.42 13.33 6.23
N ARG A 268 -10.54 13.13 4.90
CA ARG A 268 -11.78 13.38 4.14
C ARG A 268 -12.41 12.12 3.57
N GLY A 269 -11.65 11.05 3.39
CA GLY A 269 -12.14 9.77 2.86
C GLY A 269 -12.99 8.95 3.84
N GLY A 270 -13.22 9.46 5.05
CA GLY A 270 -13.99 8.78 6.08
C GLY A 270 -13.22 7.71 6.87
N MET A 271 -11.91 7.58 6.67
CA MET A 271 -11.09 6.57 7.37
C MET A 271 -11.16 6.73 8.89
N LEU A 272 -11.08 7.95 9.42
CA LEU A 272 -11.11 8.20 10.88
C LEU A 272 -12.50 8.22 11.50
N SER A 273 -13.57 8.18 10.68
CA SER A 273 -14.93 8.08 11.23
C SER A 273 -15.11 6.70 11.87
N PRO A 274 -15.50 6.60 13.14
CA PRO A 274 -15.68 5.30 13.80
C PRO A 274 -16.92 4.55 13.29
N ARG A 275 -17.83 5.23 12.59
CA ARG A 275 -19.04 4.60 12.01
C ARG A 275 -18.64 3.52 11.00
N GLY A 276 -19.18 2.32 11.20
CA GLY A 276 -18.93 1.15 10.36
C GLY A 276 -17.74 0.28 10.80
N TYR A 277 -17.05 0.63 11.90
CA TYR A 277 -16.00 -0.22 12.47
C TYR A 277 -16.46 -0.89 13.75
N ASP A 278 -16.01 -2.13 13.95
CA ASP A 278 -15.94 -2.68 15.30
C ASP A 278 -14.74 -2.09 16.07
N PRO A 279 -14.74 -2.08 17.42
CA PRO A 279 -13.69 -1.45 18.21
C PRO A 279 -12.28 -1.94 17.90
N LEU A 280 -12.12 -3.21 17.53
CA LEU A 280 -10.81 -3.78 17.24
C LEU A 280 -10.25 -3.23 15.93
N TYR A 281 -11.08 -3.12 14.89
CA TYR A 281 -10.65 -2.51 13.63
C TYR A 281 -10.43 -0.99 13.76
N ALA A 282 -11.25 -0.29 14.55
CA ALA A 282 -11.04 1.12 14.85
C ALA A 282 -9.67 1.36 15.53
N TRP A 283 -9.29 0.49 16.47
CA TRP A 283 -7.97 0.50 17.10
C TRP A 283 -6.84 0.26 16.08
N MET A 284 -7.01 -0.66 15.15
CA MET A 284 -6.02 -0.92 14.08
C MET A 284 -5.85 0.29 13.16
N ILE A 285 -6.95 0.91 12.72
CA ILE A 285 -6.90 2.14 11.90
C ILE A 285 -6.21 3.28 12.65
N PHE A 286 -6.59 3.51 13.91
CA PHE A 286 -5.98 4.56 14.71
C PHE A 286 -4.48 4.32 14.92
N SER A 287 -4.09 3.09 15.28
CA SER A 287 -2.72 2.77 15.65
C SER A 287 -1.79 2.67 14.43
N HIS A 288 -2.20 1.93 13.40
CA HIS A 288 -1.32 1.64 12.26
C HIS A 288 -1.36 2.69 11.16
N ARG A 289 -2.49 3.41 11.01
CA ARG A 289 -2.63 4.44 9.97
C ARG A 289 -2.47 5.82 10.59
N PHE A 290 -3.44 6.26 11.39
CA PHE A 290 -3.47 7.62 11.87
C PHE A 290 -2.22 8.00 12.68
N LEU A 291 -1.88 7.22 13.71
CA LEU A 291 -0.76 7.52 14.57
C LEU A 291 0.58 7.46 13.83
N ARG A 292 0.74 6.51 12.90
CA ARG A 292 1.92 6.44 12.03
C ARG A 292 2.04 7.66 11.12
N TYR A 293 0.95 8.13 10.52
CA TYR A 293 0.95 9.35 9.72
C TYR A 293 1.24 10.60 10.57
N MET A 294 0.87 10.58 11.85
CA MET A 294 1.15 11.66 12.80
C MET A 294 2.59 11.69 13.32
N THR A 295 3.39 10.63 13.11
CA THR A 295 4.77 10.54 13.63
C THR A 295 5.67 11.77 13.40
N PRO A 296 5.69 12.45 12.23
CA PRO A 296 6.51 13.66 12.09
C PRO A 296 6.15 14.74 13.12
N PHE A 297 4.87 14.97 13.37
CA PHE A 297 4.41 15.98 14.32
C PHE A 297 4.71 15.57 15.76
N VAL A 298 4.56 14.28 16.08
CA VAL A 298 4.91 13.73 17.39
C VAL A 298 6.41 13.85 17.65
N HIS A 299 7.27 13.63 16.64
CA HIS A 299 8.72 13.88 16.75
C HIS A 299 9.06 15.35 16.99
N LEU A 300 8.40 16.28 16.28
CA LEU A 300 8.64 17.71 16.47
C LEU A 300 8.25 18.18 17.86
N ILE A 301 7.11 17.72 18.39
CA ILE A 301 6.66 18.03 19.75
C ILE A 301 7.63 17.40 20.78
N ALA A 302 8.04 16.15 20.57
CA ALA A 302 9.02 15.49 21.43
C ALA A 302 10.36 16.23 21.46
N LEU A 303 10.87 16.68 20.31
CA LEU A 303 12.12 17.43 20.22
C LEU A 303 12.00 18.80 20.91
N GLY A 304 10.93 19.55 20.65
CA GLY A 304 10.71 20.86 21.26
C GLY A 304 10.57 20.80 22.78
N THR A 305 9.82 19.81 23.29
CA THR A 305 9.69 19.59 24.74
C THR A 305 11.00 19.11 25.37
N ASN A 306 11.77 18.27 24.69
CA ASN A 306 13.06 17.81 25.19
C ASN A 306 14.09 18.93 25.31
N ILE A 307 14.16 19.83 24.33
CA ILE A 307 15.02 21.03 24.38
C ILE A 307 14.67 21.88 25.61
N ALA A 308 13.38 22.09 25.88
CA ALA A 308 12.93 22.84 27.05
C ALA A 308 13.23 22.14 28.40
N LEU A 309 13.45 20.82 28.39
CA LEU A 309 13.70 19.99 29.58
C LEU A 309 15.17 19.62 29.78
N VAL A 310 16.08 20.02 28.89
CA VAL A 310 17.49 19.57 28.91
C VAL A 310 18.20 19.82 30.26
N GLY A 311 17.83 20.89 30.97
CA GLY A 311 18.38 21.23 32.29
C GLY A 311 17.73 20.50 33.48
N GLN A 312 16.70 19.68 33.26
CA GLN A 312 15.93 19.02 34.34
C GLN A 312 16.47 17.64 34.71
N GLY A 313 17.41 17.08 33.94
CA GLY A 313 18.01 15.79 34.27
C GLY A 313 18.77 15.18 33.11
N TRP A 314 19.67 14.25 33.45
CA TRP A 314 20.53 13.58 32.47
C TRP A 314 19.74 12.82 31.39
N VAL A 315 18.54 12.34 31.70
CA VAL A 315 17.69 11.60 30.74
C VAL A 315 17.30 12.48 29.54
N TYR A 316 17.01 13.76 29.77
CA TYR A 316 16.66 14.71 28.70
C TYR A 316 17.86 15.09 27.84
N VAL A 317 19.05 15.20 28.47
CA VAL A 317 20.31 15.34 27.72
C VAL A 317 20.56 14.13 26.83
N ALA A 318 20.45 12.92 27.40
CA ALA A 318 20.70 11.68 26.67
C ALA A 318 19.73 11.48 25.50
N THR A 319 18.43 11.70 25.69
CA THR A 319 17.43 11.58 24.63
C THR A 319 17.61 12.67 23.57
N LEU A 320 18.01 13.89 23.95
CA LEU A 320 18.29 14.96 22.99
C LEU A 320 19.50 14.61 22.11
N VAL A 321 20.57 14.08 22.72
CA VAL A 321 21.73 13.56 21.97
C VAL A 321 21.31 12.49 20.97
N VAL A 322 20.44 11.55 21.37
CA VAL A 322 19.91 10.52 20.46
C VAL A 322 19.12 11.13 19.31
N GLN A 323 18.24 12.09 19.58
CA GLN A 323 17.46 12.79 18.54
C GLN A 323 18.36 13.53 17.55
N LEU A 324 19.34 14.29 18.04
CA LEU A 324 20.28 15.03 17.20
C LEU A 324 21.21 14.09 16.42
N ALA A 325 21.67 13.00 17.04
CA ALA A 325 22.50 11.99 16.38
C ALA A 325 21.75 11.31 15.23
N ALA A 326 20.45 11.01 15.38
CA ALA A 326 19.64 10.45 14.31
C ALA A 326 19.49 11.42 13.12
N LEU A 327 19.29 12.72 13.38
CA LEU A 327 19.22 13.75 12.35
C LEU A 327 20.57 13.94 11.66
N ALA A 328 21.66 14.03 12.43
CA ALA A 328 23.02 14.12 11.89
C ALA A 328 23.37 12.90 11.04
N ALA A 329 23.01 11.70 11.50
CA ALA A 329 23.20 10.46 10.74
C ALA A 329 22.48 10.49 9.38
N ALA A 330 21.23 10.99 9.35
CA ALA A 330 20.46 11.13 8.12
C ALA A 330 21.08 12.14 7.12
N LEU A 331 21.70 13.21 7.65
CA LEU A 331 22.39 14.23 6.86
C LEU A 331 23.77 13.76 6.36
N LEU A 332 24.48 12.93 7.14
CA LEU A 332 25.80 12.39 6.78
C LEU A 332 25.74 11.22 5.80
N ALA A 333 24.62 10.48 5.76
CA ALA A 333 24.45 9.30 4.92
C ALA A 333 24.78 9.46 3.42
N PRO A 334 24.53 10.61 2.75
CA PRO A 334 24.95 10.83 1.35
C PRO A 334 26.46 10.92 1.16
N VAL A 335 27.19 11.34 2.19
CA VAL A 335 28.65 11.51 2.17
C VAL A 335 29.33 10.21 2.61
N VAL A 336 28.77 9.55 3.62
CA VAL A 336 29.31 8.32 4.21
C VAL A 336 28.19 7.26 4.23
N PRO A 337 28.08 6.39 3.21
CA PRO A 337 26.94 5.49 3.03
C PRO A 337 27.03 4.22 3.88
N LEU A 338 27.30 4.36 5.19
CA LEU A 338 27.25 3.23 6.13
C LEU A 338 25.80 2.80 6.34
N ARG A 339 25.59 1.48 6.49
CA ARG A 339 24.26 0.87 6.62
C ARG A 339 23.39 1.54 7.70
N GLY A 340 23.96 1.85 8.87
CA GLY A 340 23.23 2.53 9.95
C GLY A 340 22.78 3.95 9.58
N LEU A 341 23.63 4.70 8.88
CA LEU A 341 23.32 6.06 8.43
C LEU A 341 22.24 6.04 7.33
N LEU A 342 22.30 5.07 6.41
CA LEU A 342 21.27 4.87 5.39
C LEU A 342 19.90 4.52 6.00
N VAL A 343 19.86 3.71 7.06
CA VAL A 343 18.63 3.41 7.80
C VAL A 343 18.06 4.67 8.48
N ALA A 344 18.92 5.47 9.13
CA ALA A 344 18.51 6.74 9.72
C ALA A 344 17.97 7.71 8.66
N ARG A 345 18.66 7.84 7.52
CA ARG A 345 18.21 8.65 6.37
C ARG A 345 16.86 8.18 5.86
N TYR A 346 16.69 6.89 5.63
CA TYR A 346 15.41 6.32 5.18
C TYR A 346 14.26 6.66 6.13
N TYR A 347 14.47 6.48 7.44
CA TYR A 347 13.46 6.77 8.44
C TYR A 347 13.10 8.26 8.48
N VAL A 348 14.10 9.15 8.51
CA VAL A 348 13.88 10.60 8.55
C VAL A 348 13.17 11.08 7.28
N LEU A 349 13.62 10.66 6.09
CA LEU A 349 13.00 11.06 4.83
C LEU A 349 11.57 10.53 4.69
N THR A 350 11.33 9.27 5.07
CA THR A 350 9.98 8.69 5.08
C THR A 350 9.05 9.47 6.01
N THR A 351 9.52 9.78 7.22
CA THR A 351 8.76 10.55 8.21
C THR A 351 8.49 11.97 7.74
N ALA A 352 9.51 12.66 7.19
CA ALA A 352 9.37 14.00 6.65
C ALA A 352 8.41 14.05 5.45
N SER A 353 8.40 13.03 4.60
CA SER A 353 7.52 12.97 3.43
C SER A 353 6.03 13.03 3.81
N LEU A 354 5.65 12.53 5.00
CA LEU A 354 4.29 12.64 5.52
C LEU A 354 3.92 14.08 5.87
N ALA A 355 4.81 14.83 6.53
CA ALA A 355 4.55 16.23 6.88
C ALA A 355 4.52 17.12 5.63
N VAL A 356 5.47 16.92 4.71
CA VAL A 356 5.51 17.69 3.45
C VAL A 356 4.30 17.34 2.57
N GLY A 357 3.92 16.06 2.48
CA GLY A 357 2.74 15.66 1.72
C GLY A 357 1.42 16.22 2.29
N LEU A 358 1.33 16.42 3.62
CA LEU A 358 0.18 17.12 4.23
C LEU A 358 0.12 18.57 3.75
N TRP A 359 1.26 19.25 3.80
CA TRP A 359 1.38 20.63 3.37
C TRP A 359 1.02 20.83 1.91
N ASP A 360 1.53 19.96 1.03
CA ASP A 360 1.19 19.99 -0.39
C ASP A 360 -0.31 19.82 -0.62
N TRP A 361 -0.93 18.86 0.08
CA TRP A 361 -2.36 18.63 -0.03
C TRP A 361 -3.18 19.83 0.43
N LEU A 362 -2.80 20.45 1.55
CA LEU A 362 -3.49 21.63 2.07
C LEU A 362 -3.37 22.85 1.14
N ARG A 363 -2.23 22.99 0.44
CA ARG A 363 -2.00 24.12 -0.47
C ARG A 363 -2.51 23.92 -1.89
N HIS A 364 -2.40 22.70 -2.41
CA HIS A 364 -2.55 22.43 -3.84
C HIS A 364 -3.59 21.32 -4.13
N GLY A 365 -4.12 20.66 -3.10
CA GLY A 365 -4.95 19.47 -3.27
C GLY A 365 -4.13 18.20 -3.55
N ALA A 366 -4.82 17.07 -3.73
CA ALA A 366 -4.18 15.80 -4.02
C ALA A 366 -4.19 15.58 -5.54
N PRO A 367 -3.04 15.29 -6.18
CA PRO A 367 -3.00 15.06 -7.62
C PRO A 367 -3.81 13.81 -7.98
N ALA A 368 -4.70 13.94 -8.97
CA ALA A 368 -5.49 12.84 -9.52
C ALA A 368 -4.71 12.05 -10.60
N MET A 369 -3.84 12.72 -11.34
CA MET A 369 -3.04 12.11 -12.41
C MET A 369 -1.72 11.56 -11.88
N TRP A 370 -1.25 10.46 -12.48
CA TRP A 370 0.08 9.94 -12.22
C TRP A 370 0.92 10.07 -13.48
N GLU A 371 2.14 10.57 -13.29
CA GLU A 371 3.19 10.44 -14.28
C GLU A 371 4.01 9.18 -13.98
N PRO A 372 4.48 8.48 -15.02
CA PRO A 372 5.43 7.38 -14.89
C PRO A 372 6.67 7.86 -14.12
N ILE A 373 7.22 7.01 -13.26
CA ILE A 373 8.45 7.35 -12.55
C ILE A 373 9.61 7.16 -13.52
N GLU A 374 10.55 8.10 -13.54
CA GLU A 374 11.75 8.00 -14.36
C GLU A 374 12.49 6.70 -14.04
N GLY A 375 12.74 5.89 -15.07
CA GLY A 375 13.35 4.58 -14.94
C GLY A 375 12.42 3.45 -14.52
N SER A 376 11.10 3.63 -14.34
CA SER A 376 10.13 2.56 -13.98
C SER A 376 9.78 1.57 -15.10
N ARG A 377 10.49 1.64 -16.24
CA ARG A 377 10.21 0.97 -17.51
C ARG A 377 11.45 0.34 -18.07
#